data_AF-A0AA96F6F7-F1
#
_entry.id   AF-A0AA96F6F7-F1
#
_cell.length_a   1.000
_cell.length_b   1.000
_cell.length_c   1.000
_cell.angle_alpha   90.00
_cell.angle_beta   90.00
_cell.angle_gamma   90.00
#
_symmetry.space_group_name_H-M   'P 1'
#
loop_
_entity.id
_entity.type
_entity.pdbx_description
1 polymer ?
#
loop_
_entity_poly.entity_id
_entity_poly.type
_entity_poly.pdbx_seq_one_letter_code
_entity_poly.pdbx_strand_id
1 'polypeptide(L)'
;MSRWLPAVHTSALVLTVAASLCACSSGSPQSSPDESSSASSSAVEAPDFEGPYAAEFASAYAAASSVAVRDALEDGEITDAEYAEMTDQFSSCLGDQGIEFGGFNADGGFQTTGGAPGADVESIVSECSHQVGEDSIGALYTLMAGNPENQDTATIMAACLVERGVEPAGYGADDYAADVSTWGDPTTMTDDFAAALQACNSDPLGLLGEQ
;
A
#
# COMPACT_ATOMS: atom_id res chain seq x y z
N MET A 1 25.52 -54.69 -37.81
CA MET A 1 26.08 -53.89 -38.92
C MET A 1 26.28 -52.46 -38.40
N SER A 2 27.27 -51.77 -38.94
CA SER A 2 28.21 -50.87 -38.26
C SER A 2 27.69 -49.63 -37.51
N ARG A 3 28.33 -49.39 -36.35
CA ARG A 3 28.44 -48.16 -35.53
C ARG A 3 29.09 -47.02 -36.32
N TRP A 4 28.78 -45.74 -36.03
CA TRP A 4 29.76 -44.62 -36.03
C TRP A 4 29.30 -43.46 -35.09
N LEU A 5 30.20 -43.10 -34.17
CA LEU A 5 30.38 -41.90 -33.31
C LEU A 5 31.93 -41.81 -33.13
N PRO A 6 32.59 -40.72 -32.68
CA PRO A 6 32.20 -39.33 -32.41
C PRO A 6 33.24 -38.29 -32.94
N ALA A 7 33.11 -36.98 -32.63
CA ALA A 7 34.27 -36.08 -32.48
C ALA A 7 33.99 -34.89 -31.56
N VAL A 8 34.76 -34.85 -30.46
CA VAL A 8 34.97 -33.77 -29.49
C VAL A 8 35.93 -32.73 -30.08
N HIS A 9 35.84 -31.44 -29.72
CA HIS A 9 37.02 -30.57 -29.55
C HIS A 9 36.76 -29.46 -28.52
N THR A 10 37.52 -29.54 -27.44
CA THR A 10 37.81 -28.49 -26.44
C THR A 10 38.73 -27.42 -27.01
N SER A 11 38.61 -26.16 -26.58
CA SER A 11 39.77 -25.26 -26.41
C SER A 11 39.43 -24.07 -25.51
N ALA A 12 40.07 -24.06 -24.34
CA ALA A 12 40.26 -22.88 -23.51
C ALA A 12 41.51 -22.12 -24.00
N LEU A 13 41.51 -20.79 -23.94
CA LEU A 13 42.73 -20.00 -24.00
C LEU A 13 42.64 -18.83 -23.00
N VAL A 14 43.41 -18.95 -21.93
CA VAL A 14 43.79 -17.89 -21.00
C VAL A 14 45.18 -17.42 -21.43
N LEU A 15 45.43 -16.11 -21.57
CA LEU A 15 46.75 -15.53 -21.33
C LEU A 15 46.71 -14.01 -21.13
N THR A 16 47.68 -13.57 -20.35
CA THR A 16 47.72 -12.46 -19.39
C THR A 16 48.76 -11.39 -19.77
N VAL A 17 48.51 -10.16 -19.27
CA VAL A 17 49.47 -9.14 -18.76
C VAL A 17 50.36 -8.35 -19.76
N ALA A 18 50.28 -7.02 -19.67
CA ALA A 18 51.44 -6.12 -19.70
C ALA A 18 51.15 -4.85 -18.87
N ALA A 19 52.08 -4.53 -17.96
CA ALA A 19 52.07 -3.41 -17.03
C ALA A 19 52.74 -2.15 -17.62
N SER A 20 52.27 -0.97 -17.22
CA SER A 20 52.98 0.30 -17.44
C SER A 20 53.00 1.12 -16.14
N LEU A 21 54.19 1.21 -15.54
CA LEU A 21 54.54 2.06 -14.42
C LEU A 21 54.88 3.47 -14.93
N CYS A 22 54.38 4.51 -14.26
CA CYS A 22 55.07 5.80 -14.16
C CYS A 22 54.69 6.48 -12.83
N ALA A 23 55.69 6.62 -11.97
CA ALA A 23 55.65 7.36 -10.72
C ALA A 23 56.39 8.69 -10.91
N CYS A 24 55.91 9.77 -10.29
CA CYS A 24 56.71 10.89 -9.80
C CYS A 24 55.96 11.61 -8.67
N SER A 25 56.71 11.92 -7.61
CA SER A 25 56.31 12.50 -6.32
C SER A 25 56.78 13.96 -6.23
N SER A 26 56.02 14.85 -5.55
CA SER A 26 56.48 15.80 -4.50
C SER A 26 55.60 17.06 -4.36
N GLY A 27 55.20 17.41 -3.12
CA GLY A 27 55.06 18.80 -2.62
C GLY A 27 53.65 19.39 -2.40
N SER A 28 53.25 19.56 -1.13
CA SER A 28 52.01 20.17 -0.57
C SER A 28 51.90 21.72 -0.74
N PRO A 29 50.91 22.46 -0.18
CA PRO A 29 49.53 22.14 0.27
C PRO A 29 48.48 23.14 -0.32
N GLN A 30 47.22 22.75 -0.54
CA GLN A 30 46.12 23.74 -0.66
C GLN A 30 44.77 23.16 -0.24
N SER A 31 44.30 23.72 0.87
CA SER A 31 42.93 24.01 1.31
C SER A 31 41.74 23.16 0.83
N SER A 32 41.03 22.68 1.86
CA SER A 32 39.59 22.40 1.91
C SER A 32 39.08 21.21 1.09
N PRO A 33 38.70 20.09 1.75
CA PRO A 33 37.41 19.50 1.48
C PRO A 33 36.35 20.27 2.26
N ASP A 34 35.42 20.84 1.51
CA ASP A 34 34.13 21.34 1.95
C ASP A 34 33.58 20.48 3.10
N GLU A 35 33.24 21.14 4.20
CA GLU A 35 32.14 20.71 5.06
C GLU A 35 30.91 20.58 4.14
N SER A 36 30.71 19.38 3.60
CA SER A 36 29.38 18.93 3.26
C SER A 36 28.66 18.84 4.59
N SER A 37 28.08 19.96 4.98
CA SER A 37 26.96 20.02 5.91
C SER A 37 25.94 19.02 5.38
N SER A 38 25.99 17.80 5.89
CA SER A 38 24.82 16.94 5.96
C SER A 38 23.77 17.79 6.64
N ALA A 39 22.86 18.34 5.84
CA ALA A 39 21.59 18.79 6.35
C ALA A 39 20.99 17.54 7.01
N SER A 40 21.16 17.43 8.33
CA SER A 40 20.28 16.66 9.16
C SER A 40 18.91 17.31 8.99
N SER A 41 18.19 16.89 7.95
CA SER A 41 16.75 16.81 8.07
C SER A 41 16.54 15.98 9.32
N SER A 42 16.00 16.60 10.37
CA SER A 42 15.45 15.86 11.51
C SER A 42 14.33 15.00 10.93
N ALA A 43 14.68 13.83 10.42
CA ALA A 43 13.73 12.76 10.25
C ALA A 43 13.19 12.53 11.66
N VAL A 44 11.90 12.76 11.85
CA VAL A 44 11.21 12.32 13.06
C VAL A 44 11.51 10.83 13.15
N GLU A 45 12.21 10.43 14.21
CA GLU A 45 12.53 9.03 14.43
C GLU A 45 11.20 8.30 14.63
N ALA A 46 10.92 7.35 13.75
CA ALA A 46 9.68 6.59 13.81
C ALA A 46 9.72 5.66 15.04
N PRO A 47 8.57 5.42 15.70
CA PRO A 47 8.45 4.39 16.72
C PRO A 47 8.85 3.01 16.17
N ASP A 48 9.24 2.12 17.08
CA ASP A 48 9.42 0.71 16.75
C ASP A 48 8.06 0.01 16.86
N PHE A 49 7.42 -0.21 15.70
CA PHE A 49 6.09 -0.82 15.63
C PHE A 49 6.17 -2.34 15.74
N GLU A 50 5.19 -2.94 16.43
CA GLU A 50 5.06 -4.38 16.61
C GLU A 50 3.72 -4.89 16.05
N GLY A 51 3.60 -6.20 15.80
CA GLY A 51 2.36 -6.84 15.37
C GLY A 51 2.20 -7.00 13.84
N PRO A 52 1.05 -7.53 13.39
CA PRO A 52 0.82 -7.91 11.99
C PRO A 52 0.89 -6.74 11.00
N TYR A 53 0.58 -5.53 11.46
CA TYR A 53 0.53 -4.29 10.66
C TYR A 53 1.72 -3.35 10.90
N ALA A 54 2.79 -3.82 11.55
CA ALA A 54 3.91 -2.96 11.94
C ALA A 54 4.54 -2.19 10.77
N ALA A 55 4.64 -2.81 9.59
CA ALA A 55 5.20 -2.18 8.40
C ALA A 55 4.29 -1.06 7.85
N GLU A 56 2.99 -1.27 7.92
CA GLU A 56 1.95 -0.35 7.49
C GLU A 56 1.88 0.86 8.43
N PHE A 57 1.93 0.66 9.75
CA PHE A 57 2.06 1.75 10.73
C PHE A 57 3.35 2.56 10.51
N ALA A 58 4.50 1.90 10.31
CA ALA A 58 5.76 2.59 10.01
C ALA A 58 5.67 3.45 8.74
N SER A 59 5.05 2.92 7.69
CA SER A 59 4.84 3.63 6.44
C SER A 59 3.89 4.82 6.60
N ALA A 60 2.75 4.61 7.27
CA ALA A 60 1.76 5.66 7.54
C ALA A 60 2.35 6.79 8.39
N TYR A 61 3.08 6.44 9.47
CA TYR A 61 3.73 7.42 10.35
C TYR A 61 4.77 8.27 9.60
N ALA A 62 5.55 7.64 8.71
CA ALA A 62 6.53 8.34 7.89
C ALA A 62 5.88 9.28 6.87
N ALA A 63 4.75 8.87 6.29
CA ALA A 63 3.99 9.65 5.29
C ALA A 63 3.13 10.77 5.90
N ALA A 64 2.75 10.64 7.18
CA ALA A 64 1.88 11.58 7.86
C ALA A 64 2.45 13.01 7.87
N SER A 65 1.66 13.95 7.34
CA SER A 65 2.00 15.37 7.25
C SER A 65 1.56 16.18 8.46
N SER A 66 0.59 15.69 9.23
CA SER A 66 0.08 16.33 10.44
C SER A 66 0.62 15.66 11.72
N VAL A 67 0.79 16.47 12.77
CA VAL A 67 1.19 15.96 14.09
C VAL A 67 0.09 15.10 14.69
N ALA A 68 -1.18 15.50 14.54
CA ALA A 68 -2.32 14.72 15.03
C ALA A 68 -2.37 13.31 14.44
N VAL A 69 -2.08 13.16 13.14
CA VAL A 69 -2.04 11.84 12.49
C VAL A 69 -0.85 11.02 12.99
N ARG A 70 0.31 11.65 13.23
CA ARG A 70 1.46 10.94 13.83
C ARG A 70 1.18 10.47 15.25
N ASP A 71 0.54 11.31 16.05
CA ASP A 71 0.20 11.00 17.44
C ASP A 71 -0.78 9.81 17.49
N ALA A 72 -1.80 9.79 16.63
CA ALA A 72 -2.76 8.68 16.52
C ALA A 72 -2.16 7.39 15.96
N LEU A 73 -0.98 7.45 15.33
CA LEU A 73 -0.29 6.28 14.80
C LEU A 73 0.82 5.78 15.74
N GLU A 74 1.17 6.52 16.80
CA GLU A 74 2.44 6.36 17.52
C GLU A 74 2.53 5.02 18.28
N ASP A 75 1.41 4.49 18.77
CA ASP A 75 1.37 3.28 19.59
C ASP A 75 1.09 1.99 18.80
N GLY A 76 0.85 2.10 17.49
CA GLY A 76 0.58 0.95 16.62
C GLY A 76 -0.82 0.35 16.78
N GLU A 77 -1.76 1.09 17.36
CA GLU A 77 -3.18 0.74 17.45
C GLU A 77 -4.03 1.93 16.97
N ILE A 78 -5.17 1.67 16.32
CA ILE A 78 -6.17 2.72 16.04
C ILE A 78 -7.41 2.42 16.85
N THR A 79 -7.74 3.30 17.78
CA THR A 79 -8.93 3.17 18.62
C THR A 79 -10.19 3.69 17.92
N ASP A 80 -11.37 3.24 18.37
CA ASP A 80 -12.67 3.78 17.93
C ASP A 80 -12.74 5.31 18.10
N ALA A 81 -12.09 5.85 19.13
CA ALA A 81 -12.08 7.28 19.41
C ALA A 81 -11.26 8.06 18.39
N GLU A 82 -10.08 7.56 18.00
CA GLU A 82 -9.24 8.17 16.97
C GLU A 82 -9.88 8.09 15.59
N TYR A 83 -10.50 6.94 15.27
CA TYR A 83 -11.26 6.80 14.02
C TYR A 83 -12.47 7.76 13.97
N ALA A 84 -13.20 7.90 15.07
CA ALA A 84 -14.32 8.84 15.16
C ALA A 84 -13.86 10.29 15.04
N GLU A 85 -12.76 10.67 15.70
CA GLU A 85 -12.19 12.01 15.60
C GLU A 85 -11.72 12.31 14.17
N MET A 86 -11.02 11.38 13.51
CA MET A 86 -10.64 11.50 12.09
C MET A 86 -11.87 11.69 11.21
N THR A 87 -12.93 10.90 11.43
CA THR A 87 -14.19 10.96 10.67
C THR A 87 -14.85 12.35 10.79
N ASP A 88 -14.93 12.89 12.01
CA ASP A 88 -15.48 14.22 12.27
C ASP A 88 -14.64 15.31 11.57
N GLN A 89 -13.31 15.21 11.64
CA GLN A 89 -12.40 16.14 10.95
C GLN A 89 -12.52 16.06 9.43
N PHE A 90 -12.63 14.85 8.87
CA PHE A 90 -12.84 14.64 7.44
C PHE A 90 -14.16 15.27 6.97
N SER A 91 -15.25 15.00 7.69
CA SER A 91 -16.55 15.63 7.42
C SER A 91 -16.48 17.15 7.47
N SER A 92 -15.75 17.72 8.43
CA SER A 92 -15.58 19.17 8.56
C SER A 92 -14.78 19.75 7.39
N CYS A 93 -13.67 19.12 7.00
CA CYS A 93 -12.83 19.57 5.89
C CYS A 93 -13.60 19.62 4.57
N LEU A 94 -14.38 18.57 4.28
CA LEU A 94 -15.25 18.53 3.11
C LEU A 94 -16.36 19.58 3.19
N GLY A 95 -16.98 19.73 4.37
CA GLY A 95 -18.03 20.71 4.62
C GLY A 95 -17.62 22.15 4.37
N ASP A 96 -16.38 22.51 4.74
CA ASP A 96 -15.80 23.85 4.48
C ASP A 96 -15.66 24.16 2.98
N GLN A 97 -15.63 23.12 2.14
CA GLN A 97 -15.59 23.23 0.67
C GLN A 97 -16.97 23.09 0.03
N GLY A 98 -18.04 22.99 0.83
CA GLY A 98 -19.40 22.78 0.37
C GLY A 98 -19.64 21.38 -0.20
N ILE A 99 -18.85 20.40 0.24
CA ILE A 99 -18.99 18.98 -0.10
C ILE A 99 -19.62 18.27 1.09
N GLU A 100 -20.69 17.51 0.84
CA GLU A 100 -21.39 16.70 1.82
C GLU A 100 -20.76 15.30 1.86
N PHE A 101 -20.43 14.84 3.07
CA PHE A 101 -19.85 13.53 3.33
C PHE A 101 -20.96 12.53 3.70
N GLY A 102 -21.04 11.41 2.97
CA GLY A 102 -22.06 10.38 3.16
C GLY A 102 -21.81 9.43 4.33
N GLY A 103 -20.65 9.54 5.00
CA GLY A 103 -20.17 8.54 5.96
C GLY A 103 -19.33 7.45 5.30
N PHE A 104 -18.56 6.75 6.13
CA PHE A 104 -17.80 5.56 5.70
C PHE A 104 -18.70 4.31 5.71
N ASN A 105 -18.54 3.49 4.69
CA ASN A 105 -19.03 2.12 4.66
C ASN A 105 -18.07 1.21 5.44
N ALA A 106 -18.46 -0.03 5.73
CA ALA A 106 -17.60 -0.95 6.49
C ALA A 106 -16.30 -1.34 5.77
N ASP A 107 -16.24 -1.20 4.44
CA ASP A 107 -15.01 -1.37 3.65
C ASP A 107 -14.13 -0.10 3.63
N GLY A 108 -14.48 0.93 4.41
CA GLY A 108 -13.81 2.23 4.44
C GLY A 108 -14.13 3.12 3.25
N GLY A 109 -14.83 2.61 2.22
CA GLY A 109 -15.27 3.41 1.09
C GLY A 109 -16.33 4.43 1.49
N PHE A 110 -16.46 5.52 0.75
CA PHE A 110 -17.46 6.56 1.03
C PHE A 110 -17.96 7.22 -0.24
N GLN A 111 -19.03 7.99 -0.11
CA GLN A 111 -19.55 8.83 -1.19
C GLN A 111 -19.60 10.29 -0.74
N THR A 112 -19.38 11.18 -1.70
CA THR A 112 -19.50 12.62 -1.51
C THR A 112 -20.47 13.23 -2.50
N THR A 113 -21.19 14.28 -2.11
CA THR A 113 -22.05 15.05 -3.01
C THR A 113 -21.82 16.55 -2.87
N GLY A 114 -22.11 17.33 -3.90
CA GLY A 114 -21.97 18.79 -3.86
C GLY A 114 -20.64 19.30 -4.43
N GLY A 115 -20.12 20.37 -3.86
CA GLY A 115 -18.96 21.10 -4.37
C GLY A 115 -19.31 22.37 -5.18
N ALA A 116 -18.41 23.35 -5.14
CA ALA A 116 -18.58 24.59 -5.90
C ALA A 116 -18.50 24.33 -7.43
N PRO A 117 -19.20 25.12 -8.27
CA PRO A 117 -19.09 24.98 -9.72
C PRO A 117 -17.65 25.13 -10.20
N GLY A 118 -17.13 24.10 -10.89
CA GLY A 118 -15.76 24.07 -11.38
C GLY A 118 -14.71 23.70 -10.33
N ALA A 119 -15.11 23.32 -9.12
CA ALA A 119 -14.21 22.73 -8.14
C ALA A 119 -13.71 21.36 -8.61
N ASP A 120 -12.44 21.09 -8.32
CA ASP A 120 -11.87 19.75 -8.44
C ASP A 120 -12.18 18.98 -7.15
N VAL A 121 -13.36 18.36 -7.11
CA VAL A 121 -13.85 17.64 -5.93
C VAL A 121 -12.91 16.51 -5.53
N GLU A 122 -12.35 15.79 -6.51
CA GLU A 122 -11.41 14.69 -6.26
C GLU A 122 -10.13 15.20 -5.60
N SER A 123 -9.56 16.30 -6.10
CA SER A 123 -8.38 16.89 -5.46
C SER A 123 -8.68 17.41 -4.05
N ILE A 124 -9.87 17.99 -3.82
CA ILE A 124 -10.28 18.45 -2.49
C ILE A 124 -10.44 17.27 -1.52
N VAL A 125 -11.09 16.19 -1.97
CA VAL A 125 -11.27 14.97 -1.16
C VAL A 125 -9.91 14.37 -0.81
N SER A 126 -9.00 14.26 -1.78
CA SER A 126 -7.65 13.74 -1.55
C SER A 126 -6.86 14.60 -0.55
N GLU A 127 -6.96 15.93 -0.64
CA GLU A 127 -6.30 16.82 0.31
C GLU A 127 -6.88 16.68 1.71
N CYS A 128 -8.22 16.67 1.84
CA CYS A 128 -8.88 16.47 3.13
C CYS A 128 -8.53 15.12 3.73
N SER A 129 -8.52 14.06 2.93
CA SER A 129 -8.17 12.70 3.35
C SER A 129 -6.75 12.67 3.94
N HIS A 130 -5.77 13.19 3.19
CA HIS A 130 -4.39 13.21 3.63
C HIS A 130 -4.16 14.10 4.87
N GLN A 131 -4.85 15.24 4.95
CA GLN A 131 -4.69 16.19 6.05
C GLN A 131 -5.14 15.61 7.39
N VAL A 132 -6.28 14.92 7.41
CA VAL A 132 -6.92 14.39 8.62
C VAL A 132 -6.55 12.93 8.90
N GLY A 133 -5.85 12.28 7.96
CA GLY A 133 -5.39 10.90 8.07
C GLY A 133 -6.44 9.86 7.72
N GLU A 134 -7.40 10.16 6.85
CA GLU A 134 -8.33 9.15 6.34
C GLU A 134 -7.58 8.06 5.55
N ASP A 135 -6.63 8.46 4.71
CA ASP A 135 -5.73 7.57 3.94
C ASP A 135 -4.76 6.73 4.79
N SER A 136 -4.73 6.95 6.10
CA SER A 136 -3.81 6.32 7.05
C SER A 136 -4.55 5.72 8.23
N ILE A 137 -5.05 6.54 9.16
CA ILE A 137 -5.88 6.13 10.31
C ILE A 137 -7.11 5.35 9.82
N GLY A 138 -7.85 5.91 8.86
CA GLY A 138 -9.09 5.31 8.36
C GLY A 138 -8.85 3.99 7.64
N ALA A 139 -7.85 3.96 6.76
CA ALA A 139 -7.43 2.76 6.05
C ALA A 139 -6.96 1.65 7.01
N LEU A 140 -6.07 1.96 7.97
CA LEU A 140 -5.56 0.99 8.94
C LEU A 140 -6.66 0.44 9.85
N TYR A 141 -7.53 1.31 10.36
CA TYR A 141 -8.67 0.90 11.19
C TYR A 141 -9.55 -0.13 10.48
N THR A 142 -9.90 0.16 9.22
CA THR A 142 -10.74 -0.72 8.39
C THR A 142 -10.05 -2.04 8.08
N LEU A 143 -8.78 -2.00 7.68
CA LEU A 143 -7.99 -3.19 7.36
C LEU A 143 -7.83 -4.10 8.58
N MET A 144 -7.51 -3.53 9.75
CA MET A 144 -7.32 -4.29 10.99
C MET A 144 -8.63 -4.91 11.48
N ALA A 145 -9.77 -4.21 11.31
CA ALA A 145 -11.07 -4.75 11.67
C ALA A 145 -11.46 -5.95 10.79
N GLY A 146 -11.26 -5.85 9.48
CA GLY A 146 -11.61 -6.91 8.51
C GLY A 146 -10.58 -8.03 8.39
N ASN A 147 -9.31 -7.79 8.76
CA ASN A 147 -8.20 -8.73 8.61
C ASN A 147 -7.15 -8.57 9.74
N PRO A 148 -7.50 -8.85 11.01
CA PRO A 148 -6.64 -8.53 12.16
C PRO A 148 -5.27 -9.20 12.15
N GLU A 149 -5.13 -10.33 11.47
CA GLU A 149 -3.87 -11.09 11.37
C GLU A 149 -3.03 -10.73 10.13
N ASN A 150 -3.43 -9.69 9.38
CA ASN A 150 -2.81 -9.26 8.12
C ASN A 150 -2.58 -10.43 7.14
N GLN A 151 -3.61 -11.26 6.96
CA GLN A 151 -3.56 -12.37 6.01
C GLN A 151 -3.48 -11.84 4.58
N ASP A 152 -2.90 -12.63 3.67
CA ASP A 152 -2.80 -12.27 2.26
C ASP A 152 -4.20 -11.97 1.66
N THR A 153 -4.38 -10.73 1.19
CA THR A 153 -5.68 -10.24 0.70
C THR A 153 -6.21 -11.10 -0.44
N ALA A 154 -5.36 -11.50 -1.38
CA ALA A 154 -5.80 -12.34 -2.51
C ALA A 154 -6.31 -13.71 -2.04
N THR A 155 -5.66 -14.29 -1.02
CA THR A 155 -6.07 -15.54 -0.39
C THR A 155 -7.44 -15.43 0.28
N ILE A 156 -7.65 -14.44 1.13
CA ILE A 156 -8.92 -14.29 1.88
C ILE A 156 -10.08 -13.92 0.94
N MET A 157 -9.82 -13.11 -0.09
CA MET A 157 -10.83 -12.75 -1.08
C MET A 157 -11.22 -13.94 -1.96
N ALA A 158 -10.24 -14.72 -2.46
CA ALA A 158 -10.52 -15.93 -3.22
C ALA A 158 -11.36 -16.92 -2.40
N ALA A 159 -11.01 -17.12 -1.12
CA ALA A 159 -11.77 -17.99 -0.22
C ALA A 159 -13.22 -17.50 -0.04
N CYS A 160 -13.43 -16.20 0.17
CA CYS A 160 -14.76 -15.62 0.31
C CYS A 160 -15.63 -15.79 -0.95
N LEU A 161 -15.07 -15.55 -2.13
CA LEU A 161 -15.78 -15.72 -3.41
C LEU A 161 -16.18 -17.18 -3.66
N VAL A 162 -15.32 -18.13 -3.28
CA VAL A 162 -15.62 -19.56 -3.31
C VAL A 162 -16.72 -19.93 -2.32
N GLU A 163 -16.68 -19.42 -1.09
CA GLU A 163 -17.69 -19.67 -0.07
C GLU A 163 -19.08 -19.15 -0.50
N ARG A 164 -19.10 -18.01 -1.19
CA ARG A 164 -20.31 -17.43 -1.78
C ARG A 164 -20.79 -18.14 -3.04
N GLY A 165 -20.03 -19.10 -3.55
CA GLY A 165 -20.40 -19.94 -4.69
C GLY A 165 -20.34 -19.24 -6.04
N VAL A 166 -19.67 -18.08 -6.13
CA VAL A 166 -19.47 -17.36 -7.40
C VAL A 166 -18.17 -17.77 -8.10
N GLU A 167 -17.28 -18.47 -7.39
CA GLU A 167 -16.07 -19.08 -7.93
C GLU A 167 -15.98 -20.59 -7.60
N PRO A 168 -15.28 -21.41 -8.40
CA PRO A 168 -15.16 -22.84 -8.16
C PRO A 168 -14.23 -23.16 -6.97
N ALA A 169 -14.41 -24.31 -6.33
CA ALA A 169 -13.63 -24.73 -5.15
C ALA A 169 -12.10 -24.83 -5.31
N GLY A 170 -11.58 -24.70 -6.54
CA GLY A 170 -10.14 -24.66 -6.82
C GLY A 170 -9.57 -23.25 -7.03
N TYR A 171 -10.42 -22.22 -7.00
CA TYR A 171 -10.02 -20.82 -7.15
C TYR A 171 -9.18 -20.38 -5.96
N GLY A 172 -8.00 -19.83 -6.22
CA GLY A 172 -7.04 -19.40 -5.21
C GLY A 172 -6.52 -17.99 -5.42
N ALA A 173 -5.55 -17.61 -4.59
CA ALA A 173 -4.93 -16.28 -4.61
C ALA A 173 -4.34 -15.91 -5.98
N ASP A 174 -3.69 -16.85 -6.66
CA ASP A 174 -3.11 -16.62 -7.99
C ASP A 174 -4.19 -16.35 -9.05
N ASP A 175 -5.33 -17.03 -8.96
CA ASP A 175 -6.48 -16.82 -9.86
C ASP A 175 -7.09 -15.43 -9.60
N TYR A 176 -7.33 -15.10 -8.33
CA TYR A 176 -7.78 -13.77 -7.90
C TYR A 176 -6.87 -12.66 -8.44
N ALA A 177 -5.56 -12.80 -8.26
CA ALA A 177 -4.59 -11.81 -8.70
C ALA A 177 -4.57 -11.65 -10.23
N ALA A 178 -4.78 -12.74 -10.98
CA ALA A 178 -4.88 -12.69 -12.43
C ALA A 178 -6.17 -12.00 -12.90
N ASP A 179 -7.28 -12.28 -12.22
CA ASP A 179 -8.60 -11.85 -12.65
C ASP A 179 -8.96 -10.42 -12.24
N VAL A 180 -8.35 -9.87 -11.18
CA VAL A 180 -8.69 -8.53 -10.67
C VAL A 180 -8.68 -7.43 -11.75
N SER A 181 -7.78 -7.57 -12.72
CA SER A 181 -7.66 -6.64 -13.86
C SER A 181 -8.84 -6.68 -14.84
N THR A 182 -9.63 -7.75 -14.79
CA THR A 182 -10.79 -8.00 -15.66
C THR A 182 -12.11 -7.59 -15.02
N TRP A 183 -12.13 -7.24 -13.74
CA TRP A 183 -13.36 -6.92 -12.98
C TRP A 183 -13.99 -5.57 -13.34
N GLY A 184 -13.43 -4.85 -14.31
CA GLY A 184 -14.12 -3.74 -14.98
C GLY A 184 -14.91 -4.16 -16.22
N ASP A 185 -14.82 -5.43 -16.64
CA ASP A 185 -15.46 -5.92 -17.86
C ASP A 185 -16.93 -6.31 -17.58
N PRO A 186 -17.91 -5.67 -18.25
CA PRO A 186 -19.32 -5.97 -18.04
C PRO A 186 -19.72 -7.39 -18.49
N THR A 187 -18.85 -8.12 -19.18
CA THR A 187 -19.11 -9.51 -19.61
C THR A 187 -18.74 -10.55 -18.55
N THR A 188 -17.86 -10.21 -17.60
CA THR A 188 -17.48 -11.06 -16.46
C THR A 188 -18.22 -10.68 -15.19
N MET A 189 -18.67 -9.42 -15.10
CA MET A 189 -19.39 -8.86 -13.95
C MET A 189 -20.90 -9.18 -13.99
N THR A 190 -21.27 -10.40 -13.59
CA THR A 190 -22.69 -10.75 -13.34
C THR A 190 -23.20 -10.08 -12.06
N ASP A 191 -24.52 -9.91 -11.92
CA ASP A 191 -25.12 -9.32 -10.71
C ASP A 191 -24.76 -10.10 -9.44
N ASP A 192 -24.77 -11.45 -9.51
CA ASP A 192 -24.42 -12.32 -8.39
C ASP A 192 -22.93 -12.19 -8.02
N PHE A 193 -22.05 -12.14 -9.02
CA PHE A 193 -20.62 -11.92 -8.80
C PHE A 193 -20.35 -10.54 -8.22
N ALA A 194 -20.99 -9.49 -8.73
CA ALA A 194 -20.86 -8.13 -8.22
C ALA A 194 -21.29 -8.02 -6.76
N ALA A 195 -22.43 -8.64 -6.40
CA ALA A 195 -22.91 -8.67 -5.02
C ALA A 195 -21.96 -9.46 -4.10
N ALA A 196 -21.43 -10.59 -4.56
CA ALA A 196 -20.45 -11.36 -3.81
C ALA A 196 -19.14 -10.60 -3.63
N LEU A 197 -18.62 -9.97 -4.68
CA LEU A 197 -17.40 -9.17 -4.65
C LEU A 197 -17.54 -7.99 -3.69
N GLN A 198 -18.66 -7.25 -3.75
CA GLN A 198 -18.92 -6.16 -2.82
C GLN A 198 -18.89 -6.66 -1.37
N ALA A 199 -19.60 -7.75 -1.08
CA ALA A 199 -19.66 -8.27 0.28
C ALA A 199 -18.32 -8.86 0.76
N CYS A 200 -17.53 -9.46 -0.14
CA CYS A 200 -16.17 -9.90 0.19
C CYS A 200 -15.20 -8.73 0.38
N ASN A 201 -15.34 -7.62 -0.35
CA ASN A 201 -14.54 -6.42 -0.10
C ASN A 201 -14.83 -5.83 1.28
N SER A 202 -16.09 -5.87 1.71
CA SER A 202 -16.47 -5.36 3.04
C SER A 202 -16.08 -6.28 4.18
N ASP A 203 -16.24 -7.59 4.04
CA ASP A 203 -15.96 -8.53 5.12
C ASP A 203 -15.52 -9.90 4.58
N PRO A 204 -14.27 -10.03 4.10
CA PRO A 204 -13.78 -11.26 3.48
C PRO A 204 -13.64 -12.41 4.48
N LEU A 205 -13.58 -12.11 5.79
CA LEU A 205 -13.41 -13.08 6.86
C LEU A 205 -14.68 -13.29 7.70
N GLY A 206 -15.76 -12.55 7.45
CA GLY A 206 -17.00 -12.63 8.21
C GLY A 206 -16.89 -12.13 9.65
N LEU A 207 -15.97 -11.19 9.92
CA LEU A 207 -15.65 -10.70 11.27
C LEU A 207 -16.47 -9.47 11.68
N LEU A 208 -16.97 -8.69 10.71
CA LEU A 208 -17.67 -7.42 10.95
C LEU A 208 -19.19 -7.61 11.15
N GLY A 209 -19.71 -8.79 10.80
CA GLY A 209 -21.12 -9.16 10.94
C GLY A 209 -21.95 -8.86 9.68
N GLU A 210 -23.16 -9.43 9.60
CA GLU A 210 -24.07 -9.20 8.48
C GLU A 210 -24.57 -7.74 8.50
N GLN A 211 -24.31 -6.99 7.43
CA GLN A 211 -24.87 -5.66 7.18
C GLN A 211 -26.11 -5.75 6.29
#